data_AF-A0A8S2YKY0-F1
#
_entry.id   AF-A0A8S2YKY0-F1
#
_cell.length_a   1.000
_cell.length_b   1.000
_cell.length_c   1.000
_cell.angle_alpha   90.00
_cell.angle_beta   90.00
_cell.angle_gamma   90.00
#
_symmetry.space_group_name_H-M   'P 1'
#
loop_
_entity.id
_entity.type
_entity.pdbx_description
1 polymer ?
#
loop_
_entity_poly.entity_id
_entity_poly.type
_entity_poly.pdbx_seq_one_letter_code
_entity_poly.pdbx_strand_id
1 'polypeptide(L)'
;QQLNSFLERLQYSSLAWDFSWKLLQTTKTQSIQFFGAVALCNKISRHLTELNDNQIQLVFEQLIQKIITYVSINYKQISVKLIVALGHLILNMMPNKWPNMIANIINIFTQSSNEFLNKHPEKTIIIILDILTILPEEVSKFN
;
A
#
# COMPACT_ATOMS: atom_id res chain seq x y z
N GLN A 1 -21.02 -8.92 -18.98
CA GLN A 1 -21.53 -9.09 -17.60
C GLN A 1 -20.78 -10.18 -16.82
N GLN A 2 -20.51 -11.36 -17.38
CA GLN A 2 -19.78 -12.44 -16.68
C GLN A 2 -18.35 -12.09 -16.26
N LEU A 3 -17.60 -11.31 -17.05
CA LEU A 3 -16.24 -10.89 -16.72
C LEU A 3 -16.16 -10.04 -15.44
N ASN A 4 -17.07 -9.07 -15.27
CA ASN A 4 -17.11 -8.22 -14.07
C ASN A 4 -17.42 -9.05 -12.82
N SER A 5 -18.41 -9.94 -12.87
CA SER A 5 -18.74 -10.83 -11.75
C SER A 5 -17.63 -11.84 -11.41
N PHE A 6 -16.76 -12.18 -12.37
CA PHE A 6 -15.59 -13.03 -12.12
C PHE A 6 -14.46 -12.24 -11.44
N LEU A 7 -14.19 -11.02 -11.91
CA LEU A 7 -13.20 -10.12 -11.32
C LEU A 7 -13.58 -9.72 -9.89
N GLU A 8 -14.87 -9.48 -9.63
CA GLU A 8 -15.37 -9.22 -8.28
C GLU A 8 -15.16 -10.43 -7.36
N ARG A 9 -15.56 -11.63 -7.77
CA ARG A 9 -15.34 -12.86 -6.96
C ARG A 9 -13.86 -13.13 -6.69
N LEU A 10 -12.99 -12.83 -7.64
CA LEU A 10 -11.54 -12.95 -7.44
C LEU A 10 -11.03 -11.97 -6.39
N GLN A 11 -11.55 -10.73 -6.34
CA GLN A 11 -11.18 -9.74 -5.32
C GLN A 11 -11.57 -10.15 -3.90
N TYR A 12 -12.59 -10.98 -3.73
CA TYR A 12 -13.03 -11.48 -2.41
C TYR A 12 -12.36 -12.78 -1.99
N SER A 13 -11.62 -13.45 -2.88
CA SER A 13 -10.94 -14.70 -2.56
C SER A 13 -9.70 -14.48 -1.66
N SER A 14 -9.27 -15.52 -0.93
CA SER A 14 -7.98 -15.51 -0.22
C SER A 14 -6.80 -15.37 -1.19
N LEU A 15 -6.94 -15.86 -2.42
CA LEU A 15 -5.96 -15.73 -3.51
C LEU A 15 -5.73 -14.28 -3.95
N ALA A 16 -6.64 -13.36 -3.60
CA ALA A 16 -6.50 -11.94 -3.93
C ALA A 16 -5.25 -11.31 -3.30
N TRP A 17 -4.82 -11.80 -2.13
CA TRP A 17 -3.57 -11.38 -1.51
C TRP A 17 -2.39 -11.62 -2.45
N ASP A 18 -2.20 -12.86 -2.91
CA ASP A 18 -1.09 -13.20 -3.81
C ASP A 18 -1.25 -12.59 -5.21
N PHE A 19 -2.47 -12.60 -5.74
CA PHE A 19 -2.72 -12.14 -7.10
C PHE A 19 -2.55 -10.61 -7.23
N SER A 20 -2.96 -9.84 -6.24
CA SER A 20 -2.81 -8.38 -6.27
C SER A 20 -1.34 -7.95 -6.40
N TRP A 21 -0.42 -8.64 -5.72
CA TRP A 21 1.03 -8.44 -5.88
C TRP A 21 1.54 -8.86 -7.26
N LYS A 22 1.06 -9.99 -7.81
CA LYS A 22 1.40 -10.42 -9.18
C LYS A 22 0.96 -9.40 -10.22
N LEU A 23 -0.15 -8.72 -10.00
CA LEU A 23 -0.63 -7.67 -10.90
C LEU A 23 0.24 -6.40 -10.86
N LEU A 24 0.90 -6.13 -9.73
CA LEU A 24 1.84 -5.00 -9.53
C LEU A 24 3.26 -5.29 -10.07
N GLN A 25 3.41 -6.25 -10.98
CA GLN A 25 4.66 -6.49 -11.69
C GLN A 25 4.86 -5.43 -12.77
N THR A 26 6.06 -4.86 -12.84
CA THR A 26 6.44 -3.82 -13.82
C THR A 26 6.37 -4.29 -15.27
N THR A 27 6.34 -5.60 -15.50
CA THR A 27 6.16 -6.23 -16.82
C THR A 27 4.74 -6.11 -17.38
N LYS A 28 3.75 -5.74 -16.55
CA LYS A 28 2.35 -5.60 -16.95
C LYS A 28 2.01 -4.17 -17.37
N THR A 29 0.90 -3.98 -18.07
CA THR A 29 0.44 -2.64 -18.43
C THR A 29 0.02 -1.84 -17.20
N GLN A 30 0.09 -0.51 -17.28
CA GLN A 30 -0.30 0.39 -16.18
C GLN A 30 -1.75 0.16 -15.72
N SER A 31 -2.67 -0.15 -16.65
CA SER A 31 -4.07 -0.47 -16.32
C SER A 31 -4.19 -1.72 -15.43
N ILE A 32 -3.41 -2.75 -15.72
CA ILE A 32 -3.39 -3.99 -14.94
C ILE A 32 -2.76 -3.77 -13.56
N GLN A 33 -1.67 -3.00 -13.52
CA GLN A 33 -1.02 -2.65 -12.27
C GLN A 33 -1.94 -1.82 -11.37
N PHE A 34 -2.66 -0.85 -11.93
CA PHE A 34 -3.64 -0.05 -11.19
C PHE A 34 -4.77 -0.92 -10.63
N PHE A 35 -5.28 -1.87 -11.41
CA PHE A 35 -6.26 -2.85 -10.90
C PHE A 35 -5.69 -3.67 -9.73
N GLY A 36 -4.42 -4.08 -9.81
CA GLY A 36 -3.70 -4.73 -8.71
C GLY A 36 -3.64 -3.87 -7.44
N ALA A 37 -3.31 -2.59 -7.57
CA ALA A 37 -3.28 -1.66 -6.44
C ALA A 37 -4.65 -1.46 -5.80
N VAL A 38 -5.71 -1.36 -6.61
CA VAL A 38 -7.09 -1.25 -6.14
C VAL A 38 -7.51 -2.51 -5.40
N ALA A 39 -7.23 -3.70 -5.97
CA ALA A 39 -7.55 -4.97 -5.34
C ALA A 39 -6.84 -5.15 -4.00
N LEU A 40 -5.55 -4.80 -3.92
CA LEU A 40 -4.78 -4.83 -2.67
C LEU A 40 -5.35 -3.88 -1.62
N CYS A 41 -5.66 -2.64 -2.01
CA CYS A 41 -6.26 -1.64 -1.14
C CYS A 41 -7.61 -2.11 -0.56
N ASN A 42 -8.43 -2.76 -1.39
CA ASN A 42 -9.69 -3.37 -0.95
C ASN A 42 -9.48 -4.54 0.01
N LYS A 43 -8.48 -5.40 -0.22
CA LYS A 43 -8.16 -6.51 0.70
C LYS A 43 -7.68 -6.00 2.05
N ILE A 44 -6.81 -5.00 2.07
CA ILE A 44 -6.32 -4.41 3.33
C ILE A 44 -7.44 -3.71 4.09
N SER A 45 -8.31 -2.98 3.42
CA SER A 45 -9.40 -2.27 4.11
C SER A 45 -10.49 -3.18 4.66
N ARG A 46 -10.78 -4.32 4.02
CA ARG A 46 -11.96 -5.15 4.34
C ARG A 46 -11.66 -6.55 4.89
N HIS A 47 -10.47 -7.08 4.60
CA HIS A 47 -10.14 -8.49 4.79
C HIS A 47 -8.83 -8.69 5.55
N LEU A 48 -8.35 -7.68 6.28
CA LEU A 48 -7.10 -7.77 7.04
C LEU A 48 -7.12 -8.86 8.11
N THR A 49 -8.30 -9.16 8.67
CA THR A 49 -8.50 -10.22 9.68
C THR A 49 -8.22 -11.63 9.16
N GLU A 50 -8.08 -11.82 7.84
CA GLU A 50 -7.62 -13.08 7.25
C GLU A 50 -6.13 -13.36 7.50
N LEU A 51 -5.36 -12.33 7.89
CA LEU A 51 -3.92 -12.40 8.05
C LEU A 51 -3.51 -12.46 9.54
N ASN A 52 -2.47 -13.23 9.83
CA ASN A 52 -1.79 -13.19 11.13
C ASN A 52 -0.76 -12.04 11.18
N ASP A 53 -0.20 -11.77 12.37
CA ASP A 53 0.70 -10.64 12.58
C ASP A 53 1.97 -10.70 11.70
N ASN A 54 2.52 -11.89 11.45
CA ASN A 54 3.68 -12.04 10.56
C ASN A 54 3.32 -11.71 9.10
N GLN A 55 2.14 -12.13 8.64
CA GLN A 55 1.67 -11.82 7.30
C GLN A 55 1.35 -10.33 7.15
N ILE A 56 0.80 -9.69 8.19
CA ILE A 56 0.57 -8.25 8.22
C ILE A 56 1.89 -7.47 8.10
N GLN A 57 2.93 -7.90 8.83
CA GLN A 57 4.26 -7.31 8.73
C GLN A 57 4.85 -7.46 7.32
N LEU A 58 4.70 -8.64 6.70
CA LEU A 58 5.14 -8.86 5.32
C LEU A 58 4.39 -7.98 4.31
N VAL A 59 3.09 -7.74 4.51
CA VAL A 59 2.30 -6.83 3.67
C VAL A 59 2.79 -5.40 3.83
N PHE A 60 3.09 -4.97 5.06
CA PHE A 60 3.65 -3.65 5.33
C PHE A 60 4.97 -3.43 4.60
N GLU A 61 5.92 -4.36 4.72
CA GLU A 61 7.23 -4.26 4.06
C GLU A 61 7.10 -4.22 2.53
N GLN A 62 6.24 -5.07 1.97
CA GLN A 62 5.96 -5.07 0.53
C GLN A 62 5.31 -3.77 0.04
N LEU A 63 4.41 -3.18 0.83
CA LEU A 63 3.81 -1.88 0.52
C LEU A 63 4.88 -0.79 0.43
N ILE A 64 5.77 -0.71 1.43
CA ILE A 64 6.86 0.28 1.45
C ILE A 64 7.73 0.13 0.19
N GLN A 65 8.16 -1.09 -0.12
CA GLN A 65 8.98 -1.36 -1.32
C GLN A 65 8.24 -0.96 -2.62
N LYS A 66 6.95 -1.29 -2.73
CA LYS A 66 6.16 -0.95 -3.92
C LYS A 66 5.90 0.54 -4.03
N ILE A 67 5.65 1.26 -2.93
CA ILE A 67 5.52 2.72 -2.94
C ILE A 67 6.79 3.35 -3.51
N ILE A 68 7.97 2.96 -3.00
CA ILE A 68 9.26 3.46 -3.51
C ILE A 68 9.41 3.15 -5.00
N THR A 69 9.10 1.92 -5.41
CA THR A 69 9.15 1.50 -6.81
C THR A 69 8.28 2.38 -7.70
N TYR A 70 7.00 2.57 -7.34
CA TYR A 70 6.04 3.32 -8.15
C TYR A 70 6.30 4.83 -8.17
N VAL A 71 6.86 5.38 -7.10
CA VAL A 71 7.36 6.76 -7.06
C VAL A 71 8.58 6.91 -7.97
N SER A 72 9.49 5.93 -8.00
CA SER A 72 10.69 6.00 -8.84
C SER A 72 10.40 6.00 -10.34
N ILE A 73 9.36 5.29 -10.78
CA ILE A 73 8.91 5.26 -12.18
C ILE A 73 7.86 6.33 -12.51
N ASN A 74 7.55 7.23 -11.56
CA ASN A 74 6.59 8.33 -11.69
C ASN A 74 5.14 7.91 -12.05
N TYR A 75 4.69 6.76 -11.56
CA TYR A 75 3.32 6.27 -11.77
C TYR A 75 2.39 6.73 -10.65
N LYS A 76 2.11 8.04 -10.62
CA LYS A 76 1.43 8.74 -9.51
C LYS A 76 0.12 8.11 -9.05
N GLN A 77 -0.75 7.70 -9.98
CA GLN A 77 -2.05 7.13 -9.62
C GLN A 77 -1.91 5.82 -8.83
N ILE A 78 -0.88 5.02 -9.15
CA ILE A 78 -0.63 3.74 -8.48
C ILE A 78 0.05 3.99 -7.13
N SER A 79 1.04 4.87 -7.05
CA SER A 79 1.71 5.21 -5.78
C SER A 79 0.72 5.77 -4.76
N VAL A 80 -0.16 6.69 -5.16
CA VAL A 80 -1.22 7.24 -4.29
C VAL A 80 -2.13 6.13 -3.79
N LYS A 81 -2.59 5.22 -4.66
CA LYS A 81 -3.46 4.11 -4.25
C LYS A 81 -2.76 3.16 -3.25
N LEU A 82 -1.47 2.90 -3.42
CA LEU A 82 -0.68 2.10 -2.47
C LEU A 82 -0.46 2.83 -1.14
N ILE A 83 -0.29 4.15 -1.14
CA ILE A 83 -0.22 4.95 0.08
C ILE A 83 -1.56 4.92 0.83
N VAL A 84 -2.69 5.01 0.13
CA VAL A 84 -4.02 4.81 0.74
C VAL A 84 -4.16 3.40 1.34
N ALA A 85 -3.67 2.37 0.65
CA ALA A 85 -3.65 1.01 1.18
C ALA A 85 -2.79 0.90 2.46
N LEU A 86 -1.63 1.57 2.49
CA LEU A 86 -0.80 1.67 3.70
C LEU A 86 -1.52 2.41 4.82
N GLY A 87 -2.24 3.49 4.52
CA GLY A 87 -3.07 4.21 5.48
C GLY A 87 -4.10 3.30 6.15
N HIS A 88 -4.88 2.54 5.36
CA HIS A 88 -5.81 1.54 5.91
C HIS A 88 -5.10 0.52 6.82
N LEU A 89 -3.91 0.05 6.45
CA LEU A 89 -3.17 -0.90 7.26
C LEU A 89 -2.78 -0.31 8.62
N ILE A 90 -2.20 0.90 8.61
CA ILE A 90 -1.76 1.59 9.83
C ILE A 90 -2.94 1.82 10.76
N LEU A 91 -4.07 2.30 10.23
CA LEU A 91 -5.25 2.63 11.03
C LEU A 91 -5.90 1.40 11.65
N ASN A 92 -5.90 0.24 10.96
CA ASN A 92 -6.39 -1.00 11.54
C ASN A 92 -5.48 -1.56 12.65
N MET A 93 -4.20 -1.21 12.65
CA MET A 93 -3.22 -1.71 13.61
C MET A 93 -2.99 -0.75 14.79
N MET A 94 -3.24 0.55 14.59
CA MET A 94 -3.21 1.56 15.62
C MET A 94 -4.51 1.56 16.44
N PRO A 95 -4.44 1.95 17.74
CA PRO A 95 -3.24 2.22 18.52
C PRO A 95 -2.64 0.94 19.14
N ASN A 96 -3.39 -0.16 19.19
CA ASN A 96 -3.11 -1.29 20.07
C ASN A 96 -1.86 -2.09 19.68
N LYS A 97 -1.69 -2.38 18.38
CA LYS A 97 -0.57 -3.21 17.90
C LYS A 97 0.63 -2.36 17.49
N TRP A 98 0.40 -1.17 16.92
CA TRP A 98 1.47 -0.30 16.41
C TRP A 98 1.42 1.14 16.97
N PRO A 99 1.66 1.36 18.27
CA PRO A 99 1.45 2.65 18.92
C PRO A 99 2.31 3.80 18.35
N ASN A 100 3.49 3.52 17.80
CA ASN A 100 4.45 4.51 17.29
C ASN A 100 4.59 4.50 15.77
N MET A 101 3.59 4.01 15.03
CA MET A 101 3.75 3.75 13.59
C MET A 101 4.10 5.00 12.77
N ILE A 102 3.55 6.16 13.11
CA ILE A 102 3.85 7.41 12.40
C ILE A 102 5.35 7.76 12.49
N ALA A 103 5.92 7.71 13.70
CA ALA A 103 7.35 7.94 13.91
C ALA A 103 8.20 6.87 13.19
N ASN A 104 7.77 5.60 13.23
CA ASN A 104 8.45 4.52 12.53
C ASN A 104 8.48 4.74 11.01
N ILE A 105 7.40 5.23 10.40
CA ILE A 105 7.34 5.52 8.96
C ILE A 105 8.33 6.62 8.59
N ILE A 106 8.36 7.71 9.36
CA ILE A 106 9.32 8.79 9.14
C ILE A 106 10.75 8.23 9.19
N ASN A 107 11.06 7.40 10.19
CA ASN A 107 12.38 6.76 10.32
C ASN A 107 12.69 5.82 9.15
N ILE A 108 11.74 4.98 8.73
CA ILE A 108 11.91 4.04 7.60
C ILE A 108 12.31 4.78 6.33
N PHE A 109 11.63 5.88 6.00
CA PHE A 109 11.90 6.62 4.78
C PHE A 109 13.15 7.51 4.89
N THR A 110 13.40 8.15 6.04
CA THR A 110 14.58 9.01 6.24
C THR A 110 15.89 8.23 6.38
N GLN A 111 15.85 7.02 6.93
CA GLN A 111 17.02 6.15 7.11
C GLN A 111 17.12 5.06 6.04
N SER A 112 16.26 5.12 5.02
CA SER A 112 16.23 4.12 3.95
C SER A 112 17.57 4.08 3.21
N SER A 113 18.19 2.89 3.13
CA SER A 113 19.38 2.64 2.31
C SER A 113 19.08 2.50 0.80
N ASN A 114 17.83 2.72 0.38
CA ASN A 114 17.42 2.64 -1.01
C ASN A 114 18.17 3.67 -1.89
N GLU A 115 18.85 3.18 -2.93
CA GLU A 115 19.67 4.01 -3.81
C GLU A 115 18.89 5.14 -4.51
N PHE A 116 17.64 4.88 -4.91
CA PHE A 116 16.81 5.90 -5.53
C PHE A 116 16.47 7.04 -4.56
N LEU A 117 16.07 6.72 -3.33
CA LEU A 117 15.77 7.74 -2.32
C LEU A 117 17.01 8.52 -1.89
N ASN A 118 18.18 7.87 -1.83
CA ASN A 118 19.45 8.56 -1.53
C ASN A 118 19.85 9.54 -2.64
N LYS A 119 19.57 9.22 -3.91
CA LYS A 119 19.80 10.13 -5.05
C LYS A 119 18.74 11.24 -5.15
N HIS A 120 17.55 11.00 -4.60
CA HIS A 120 16.38 11.88 -4.70
C HIS A 120 15.76 12.13 -3.33
N PRO A 121 16.45 12.86 -2.42
CA PRO A 121 15.96 13.12 -1.06
C PRO A 121 14.62 13.87 -1.05
N GLU A 122 14.31 14.65 -2.08
CA GLU A 122 13.01 15.30 -2.25
C GLU A 122 11.85 14.29 -2.36
N LYS A 123 12.10 13.11 -2.94
CA LYS A 123 11.09 12.06 -3.09
C LYS A 123 10.76 11.42 -1.75
N THR A 124 11.75 11.29 -0.86
CA THR A 124 11.53 10.84 0.52
C THR A 124 10.56 11.76 1.24
N ILE A 125 10.77 13.08 1.16
CA ILE A 125 9.89 14.08 1.77
C ILE A 125 8.49 14.00 1.17
N ILE A 126 8.37 13.90 -0.16
CA ILE A 126 7.08 13.78 -0.85
C ILE A 126 6.32 12.53 -0.37
N ILE A 127 6.97 11.37 -0.28
CA ILE A 127 6.31 10.14 0.20
C ILE A 127 5.80 10.30 1.63
N ILE A 128 6.63 10.86 2.52
CA ILE A 128 6.25 11.08 3.92
C ILE A 128 5.05 12.04 3.98
N LEU A 129 5.07 13.15 3.24
CA LEU A 129 3.97 14.10 3.21
C LEU A 129 2.70 13.48 2.64
N ASP A 130 2.79 12.74 1.54
CA ASP A 130 1.63 12.04 0.96
C ASP A 130 1.00 11.06 1.97
N ILE A 131 1.81 10.32 2.73
CA ILE A 131 1.33 9.43 3.81
C ILE A 131 0.63 10.25 4.91
N LEU A 132 1.27 11.32 5.38
CA LEU A 132 0.76 12.17 6.46
C LEU A 132 -0.49 12.96 6.06
N THR A 133 -0.70 13.22 4.77
CA THR A 133 -1.94 13.81 4.24
C THR A 133 -3.06 12.77 4.18
N ILE A 134 -2.77 11.56 3.72
CA ILE A 134 -3.77 10.50 3.54
C ILE A 134 -4.25 9.95 4.88
N LEU A 135 -3.39 9.82 5.89
CA LEU A 135 -3.77 9.26 7.19
C LEU A 135 -4.97 9.98 7.84
N PRO A 136 -4.97 11.32 8.02
CA PRO A 136 -6.12 12.06 8.52
C PRO A 136 -7.37 11.92 7.64
N GLU A 137 -7.21 11.92 6.32
CA GLU A 137 -8.34 11.74 5.39
C GLU A 137 -9.01 10.38 5.58
N GLU A 138 -8.24 9.32 5.76
CA GLU A 138 -8.80 7.98 6.01
C GLU A 138 -9.42 7.88 7.40
N VAL A 139 -8.83 8.47 8.45
CA VAL A 139 -9.44 8.51 9.80
C VAL A 139 -10.85 9.11 9.75
N SER A 140 -11.06 10.15 8.95
CA SER A 140 -12.38 10.78 8.82
C SER A 140 -13.46 9.86 8.22
N LYS A 141 -13.06 8.78 7.53
CA LYS A 141 -13.96 7.79 6.92
C LYS A 141 -14.20 6.56 7.80
N PHE A 142 -13.38 6.36 8.84
CA PHE A 142 -13.55 5.30 9.83
C PHE A 142 -14.57 5.67 10.92
N ASN A 143 -14.84 6.96 11.11
CA ASN A 143 -15.86 7.50 12.02
C ASN A 143 -17.20 7.68 11.31
#